data_AF-A0AA95F1H1-F1
#
_entry.id   AF-A0AA95F1H1-F1
#
_cell.length_a   1.000
_cell.length_b   1.000
_cell.length_c   1.000
_cell.angle_alpha   90.00
_cell.angle_beta   90.00
_cell.angle_gamma   90.00
#
_symmetry.space_group_name_H-M   'P 1'
#
loop_
_entity.id
_entity.type
_entity.pdbx_description
1 polymer ?
#
loop_
_entity_poly.entity_id
_entity_poly.type
_entity_poly.pdbx_seq_one_letter_code
_entity_poly.pdbx_strand_id
1 'polypeptide(L)'
;MRTLTPLGWLALMGAAVLLLAIAGRGLGLRWDPFDLQQKRLDAAQAQASQAERDADARRIETAGQAQQAVRLEIHHRQNLAVERATVAAVTQARSAEDANQLLDPVRADRLHAHDRELCRLAPDLDGCAAPPGSG
;
A
#
# COMPACT_ATOMS: atom_id res chain seq x y z
N MET A 1 7.15 78.29 36.70
CA MET A 1 7.29 76.87 36.34
C MET A 1 6.93 76.74 34.86
N ARG A 2 7.93 76.50 34.00
CA ARG A 2 7.72 76.38 32.54
C ARG A 2 7.15 75.00 32.26
N THR A 3 5.91 74.95 31.80
CA THR A 3 5.26 73.74 31.33
C THR A 3 6.01 73.24 30.09
N LEU A 4 6.66 72.09 30.21
CA LEU A 4 7.12 71.33 29.05
C LEU A 4 5.94 71.16 28.11
N THR A 5 6.13 71.49 26.83
CA THR A 5 5.10 71.37 25.80
C THR A 5 4.49 69.96 25.82
N PRO A 6 3.20 69.80 25.47
CA PRO A 6 2.55 68.48 25.44
C PRO A 6 3.31 67.46 24.58
N LEU A 7 4.04 67.95 23.57
CA LEU A 7 4.99 67.19 22.75
C LEU A 7 6.20 66.65 23.53
N GLY A 8 6.76 67.42 24.46
CA GLY A 8 7.89 66.98 25.29
C GLY A 8 7.52 65.83 26.23
N TRP A 9 6.29 65.84 26.77
CA TRP A 9 5.76 64.75 27.57
C TRP A 9 5.51 63.48 26.75
N LEU A 10 4.97 63.62 25.53
CA LEU A 10 4.82 62.50 24.61
C LEU A 10 6.16 61.90 24.19
N ALA A 11 7.17 62.73 23.93
CA ALA A 11 8.51 62.27 23.59
C ALA A 11 9.17 61.52 24.77
N LEU A 12 9.00 62.01 26.00
CA LEU A 12 9.49 61.35 27.21
C LEU A 12 8.81 60.00 27.45
N MET A 13 7.48 59.93 27.30
CA MET A 13 6.74 58.68 27.42
C MET A 13 7.12 57.68 26.33
N GLY A 14 7.26 58.14 25.08
CA GLY A 14 7.72 57.29 23.97
C GLY A 14 9.13 56.74 24.19
N ALA A 15 10.05 57.58 24.66
CA ALA A 15 11.42 57.18 24.98
C ALA A 15 11.47 56.18 26.16
N ALA A 16 10.65 56.40 27.20
CA ALA A 16 10.56 55.49 28.34
C ALA A 16 10.02 54.11 27.95
N VAL A 17 8.98 54.05 27.10
CA VAL A 17 8.43 52.79 26.57
C VAL A 17 9.44 52.06 25.69
N LEU A 18 10.17 52.78 24.83
CA LEU A 18 11.21 52.20 23.99
C LEU A 18 12.36 51.61 24.82
N LEU A 19 12.80 52.33 25.85
CA LEU A 19 13.84 51.87 26.78
C LEU A 19 13.41 50.65 27.58
N LEU A 20 12.16 50.61 28.06
CA LEU A 20 11.59 49.44 28.72
C LEU A 20 11.49 48.23 27.78
N ALA A 21 11.14 48.44 26.51
CA ALA A 21 11.10 47.36 25.52
C ALA A 21 12.49 46.78 25.21
N ILE A 22 13.52 47.64 25.16
CA ILE A 22 14.91 47.21 24.93
C ILE A 22 15.49 46.53 26.18
N ALA A 23 15.27 47.10 27.37
CA ALA A 23 15.72 46.53 28.64
C ALA A 23 15.03 45.19 28.96
N GLY A 24 13.73 45.06 28.65
CA GLY A 24 12.98 43.81 28.77
C GLY A 24 13.53 42.70 27.86
N ARG A 25 14.03 43.06 26.68
CA ARG A 25 14.72 42.13 25.76
C ARG A 25 16.00 41.53 26.37
N GLY A 26 16.71 42.27 27.22
CA GLY A 26 17.92 41.79 27.92
C GLY A 26 17.64 40.90 29.14
N LEU A 27 16.43 40.97 29.70
CA LEU A 27 15.98 40.18 30.86
C LEU A 27 15.20 38.90 30.47
N GLY A 28 15.14 38.56 29.19
CA GLY A 28 14.43 37.37 28.69
C GLY A 28 12.91 37.54 28.57
N LEU A 29 12.36 38.70 28.96
CA LEU A 29 10.96 39.08 28.75
C LEU A 29 10.77 39.47 27.27
N ARG A 30 10.61 38.46 26.42
CA ARG A 30 10.26 38.67 25.01
C ARG A 30 8.83 39.17 24.91
N TRP A 31 8.66 40.47 24.85
CA TRP A 31 7.38 41.10 24.56
C TRP A 31 7.00 40.81 23.09
N ASP A 32 6.14 39.81 22.88
CA ASP A 32 5.52 39.47 21.59
C ASP A 32 3.99 39.56 21.75
N PRO A 33 3.39 40.75 21.57
CA PRO A 33 1.97 40.99 21.83
C PRO A 33 1.02 40.24 20.88
N PHE A 34 1.53 39.66 19.78
CA PHE A 34 0.75 38.97 18.76
C PHE A 34 1.11 37.48 18.61
N ASP A 35 1.97 36.97 19.48
CA ASP A 35 2.39 35.57 19.54
C ASP A 35 2.93 35.02 18.20
N LEU A 36 3.52 35.89 17.37
CA LEU A 36 3.94 35.56 16.01
C LEU A 36 5.01 34.48 15.99
N GLN A 37 5.90 34.51 16.97
CA GLN A 37 6.98 33.56 17.06
C GLN A 37 6.51 32.19 17.54
N GLN A 38 5.52 32.12 18.45
CA GLN A 38 4.89 30.86 18.83
C GLN A 38 4.18 30.26 17.63
N LYS A 39 3.41 31.06 16.88
CA LYS A 39 2.79 30.62 15.62
C LYS A 39 3.79 30.07 14.60
N ARG A 40 4.98 30.69 14.49
CA ARG A 40 6.05 30.19 13.62
C ARG A 40 6.62 28.86 14.11
N LEU A 41 6.76 28.70 15.43
CA LEU A 41 7.23 27.47 16.04
C LEU A 41 6.21 26.34 15.89
N ASP A 42 4.93 26.63 16.15
CA ASP A 42 3.81 25.70 15.94
C ASP A 42 3.71 25.29 14.47
N ALA A 43 3.86 26.24 13.53
CA ALA A 43 3.87 25.94 12.11
C ALA A 43 5.08 25.06 11.72
N ALA A 44 6.27 25.34 12.26
CA ALA A 44 7.46 24.53 12.02
C ALA A 44 7.31 23.11 12.60
N GLN A 45 6.75 22.99 13.81
CA GLN A 45 6.50 21.71 14.46
C GLN A 45 5.42 20.90 13.73
N ALA A 46 4.37 21.57 13.23
CA ALA A 46 3.36 20.95 12.38
C ALA A 46 3.97 20.41 11.08
N GLN A 47 4.80 21.21 10.40
CA GLN A 47 5.51 20.79 9.19
C GLN A 47 6.45 19.61 9.45
N ALA A 48 7.21 19.63 10.54
CA ALA A 48 8.07 18.52 10.93
C ALA A 48 7.26 17.23 11.18
N SER A 49 6.17 17.32 11.94
CA SER A 49 5.29 16.18 12.21
C SER A 49 4.62 15.62 10.95
N GLN A 50 4.39 16.45 9.94
CA GLN A 50 3.84 16.03 8.67
C GLN A 50 4.92 15.34 7.82
N ALA A 51 6.12 15.91 7.75
CA ALA A 51 7.24 15.31 7.03
C ALA A 51 7.63 13.93 7.60
N GLU A 52 7.58 13.76 8.92
CA GLU A 52 7.80 12.46 9.58
C GLU A 52 6.74 11.44 9.17
N ARG A 53 5.46 11.83 9.21
CA ARG A 53 4.34 10.96 8.78
C ARG A 53 4.44 10.58 7.30
N ASP A 54 4.80 11.53 6.43
CA ASP A 54 4.98 11.28 5.00
C ASP A 54 6.18 10.35 4.75
N ALA A 55 7.27 10.50 5.51
CA ALA A 55 8.43 9.62 5.41
C ALA A 55 8.08 8.19 5.86
N ASP A 56 7.35 8.04 6.96
CA ASP A 56 6.85 6.73 7.42
C ASP A 56 5.92 6.08 6.40
N ALA A 57 4.98 6.84 5.84
CA ALA A 57 4.08 6.36 4.80
C ALA A 57 4.86 5.88 3.57
N ARG A 58 5.80 6.67 3.07
CA ARG A 58 6.66 6.28 1.94
C ARG A 58 7.50 5.03 2.23
N ARG A 59 8.00 4.86 3.46
CA ARG A 59 8.73 3.64 3.85
C ARG A 59 7.82 2.41 3.79
N ILE A 60 6.58 2.52 4.28
CA ILE A 60 5.62 1.42 4.25
C ILE A 60 5.22 1.12 2.79
N GLU A 61 4.98 2.14 1.97
CA GLU A 61 4.66 2.00 0.56
C GLU A 61 5.79 1.31 -0.22
N THR A 62 7.03 1.76 -0.04
CA THR A 62 8.20 1.16 -0.72
C THR A 62 8.47 -0.27 -0.26
N ALA A 63 8.36 -0.56 1.03
CA ALA A 63 8.45 -1.93 1.55
C ALA A 63 7.34 -2.82 0.98
N GLY A 64 6.12 -2.30 0.89
CA GLY A 64 4.98 -2.95 0.27
C GLY A 64 5.24 -3.27 -1.20
N GLN A 65 5.62 -2.27 -1.99
CA GLN A 65 5.93 -2.42 -3.42
C GLN A 65 7.02 -3.48 -3.67
N ALA A 66 8.09 -3.48 -2.88
CA ALA A 66 9.14 -4.50 -2.97
C ALA A 66 8.60 -5.91 -2.72
N GLN A 67 7.77 -6.07 -1.68
CA GLN A 67 7.15 -7.37 -1.39
C GLN A 67 6.17 -7.80 -2.49
N GLN A 68 5.41 -6.87 -3.07
CA GLN A 68 4.51 -7.17 -4.19
C GLN A 68 5.29 -7.65 -5.43
N ALA A 69 6.39 -6.99 -5.77
CA ALA A 69 7.25 -7.36 -6.89
C ALA A 69 7.83 -8.78 -6.71
N VAL A 70 8.29 -9.13 -5.50
CA VAL A 70 8.79 -10.48 -5.19
C VAL A 70 7.69 -11.53 -5.36
N ARG A 71 6.47 -11.27 -4.85
CA ARG A 71 5.36 -12.22 -5.00
C ARG A 71 4.97 -12.42 -6.46
N LEU A 72 4.91 -11.34 -7.24
CA LEU A 72 4.59 -11.41 -8.66
C LEU A 72 5.63 -12.25 -9.41
N GLU A 73 6.91 -12.05 -9.12
CA GLU A 73 8.00 -12.82 -9.73
C GLU A 73 7.91 -14.31 -9.38
N ILE A 74 7.59 -14.65 -8.12
CA ILE A 74 7.40 -16.05 -7.70
C ILE A 74 6.24 -16.69 -8.47
N HIS A 75 5.08 -16.03 -8.52
CA HIS A 75 3.92 -16.55 -9.25
C HIS A 75 4.20 -16.69 -10.75
N HIS A 76 4.90 -15.71 -11.34
CA HIS A 76 5.28 -15.77 -12.75
C HIS A 76 6.20 -16.98 -13.02
N ARG A 77 7.22 -17.21 -12.19
CA ARG A 77 8.09 -18.37 -12.30
C ARG A 77 7.34 -19.69 -12.15
N GLN A 78 6.40 -19.77 -11.20
CA GLN A 78 5.57 -20.95 -11.02
C GLN A 78 4.70 -21.22 -12.24
N ASN A 79 4.04 -20.20 -12.79
CA ASN A 79 3.22 -20.34 -14.00
C ASN A 79 4.06 -20.83 -15.18
N LEU A 80 5.25 -20.25 -15.40
CA LEU A 80 6.15 -20.71 -16.45
C LEU A 80 6.65 -22.15 -16.22
N ALA A 81 6.88 -22.55 -14.97
CA ALA A 81 7.27 -23.92 -14.66
C ALA A 81 6.15 -24.92 -14.96
N VAL A 82 4.92 -24.59 -14.58
CA VAL A 82 3.73 -25.40 -14.89
C VAL A 82 3.48 -25.47 -16.38
N GLU A 83 3.59 -24.34 -17.09
CA GLU A 83 3.43 -24.29 -18.55
C GLU A 83 4.46 -25.18 -19.24
N ARG A 84 5.74 -25.06 -18.89
CA ARG A 84 6.81 -25.91 -19.45
C ARG A 84 6.59 -27.39 -19.14
N ALA A 85 6.21 -27.73 -17.91
CA ALA A 85 5.91 -29.10 -17.53
C ALA A 85 4.72 -29.65 -18.32
N THR A 86 3.69 -28.83 -18.53
CA THR A 86 2.49 -29.18 -19.29
C THR A 86 2.84 -29.39 -20.76
N VAL A 87 3.59 -28.48 -21.37
CA VAL A 87 4.07 -28.62 -22.75
C VAL A 87 4.90 -29.89 -22.90
N ALA A 88 5.84 -30.14 -21.98
CA ALA A 88 6.66 -31.35 -22.01
C ALA A 88 5.81 -32.62 -21.89
N ALA A 89 4.85 -32.65 -20.97
CA ALA A 89 3.96 -33.79 -20.78
C ALA A 89 3.06 -34.03 -22.01
N VAL A 90 2.50 -32.97 -22.60
CA VAL A 90 1.69 -33.06 -23.82
C VAL A 90 2.54 -33.52 -25.00
N THR A 91 3.75 -32.98 -25.16
CA THR A 91 4.68 -33.41 -26.21
C THR A 91 5.03 -34.88 -26.05
N GLN A 92 5.37 -35.32 -24.83
CA GLN A 92 5.68 -36.71 -24.53
C GLN A 92 4.49 -37.63 -24.85
N ALA A 93 3.28 -37.26 -24.43
CA ALA A 93 2.07 -38.02 -24.69
C ALA A 93 1.78 -38.14 -26.19
N ARG A 94 2.01 -37.07 -26.96
CA ARG A 94 1.81 -37.08 -28.42
C ARG A 94 2.90 -37.85 -29.18
N SER A 95 4.10 -37.93 -28.63
CA SER A 95 5.21 -38.70 -29.23
C SER A 95 5.25 -40.16 -28.76
N ALA A 96 4.36 -40.55 -27.84
CA ALA A 96 4.33 -41.92 -27.34
C ALA A 96 3.94 -42.90 -28.45
N GLU A 97 4.48 -44.11 -28.39
CA GLU A 97 4.24 -45.16 -29.40
C GLU A 97 2.75 -45.49 -29.54
N ASP A 98 2.01 -45.40 -28.44
CA ASP A 98 0.58 -45.67 -28.34
C ASP A 98 -0.28 -44.42 -28.61
N ALA A 99 0.30 -43.27 -28.95
CA ALA A 99 -0.43 -42.01 -29.11
C ALA A 99 -1.55 -42.07 -30.18
N ASN A 100 -1.39 -42.93 -31.18
CA ASN A 100 -2.39 -43.16 -32.24
C ASN A 100 -3.06 -44.54 -32.14
N GLN A 101 -2.78 -45.30 -31.07
CA GLN A 101 -3.37 -46.60 -30.88
C GLN A 101 -4.73 -46.45 -30.21
N LEU A 102 -5.79 -46.91 -30.88
CA LEU A 102 -7.12 -46.98 -30.29
C LEU A 102 -7.10 -47.93 -29.09
N LEU A 103 -7.80 -47.57 -28.02
CA LEU A 103 -7.97 -48.46 -26.87
C LEU A 103 -8.70 -49.73 -27.32
N ASP A 104 -8.28 -50.86 -26.75
CA ASP A 104 -9.02 -52.11 -26.86
C ASP A 104 -10.49 -51.90 -26.43
N PRO A 105 -11.48 -52.36 -27.21
CA PRO A 105 -12.89 -52.06 -26.96
C PRO A 105 -13.38 -52.58 -25.60
N VAL A 106 -12.90 -53.74 -25.15
CA VAL A 106 -13.29 -54.30 -23.84
C VAL A 106 -12.72 -53.44 -22.70
N ARG A 107 -11.51 -52.90 -22.89
CA ARG A 107 -10.92 -51.93 -21.95
C ARG A 107 -11.67 -50.61 -21.95
N ALA A 108 -12.05 -50.09 -23.11
CA ALA A 108 -12.82 -48.85 -23.24
C ALA A 108 -14.18 -48.96 -22.55
N ASP A 109 -14.89 -50.07 -22.76
CA ASP A 109 -16.18 -50.34 -22.10
C ASP A 109 -16.07 -50.38 -20.58
N ARG A 110 -15.00 -50.99 -20.06
CA ARG A 110 -14.73 -51.04 -18.62
C ARG A 110 -14.46 -49.65 -18.06
N LEU A 111 -13.68 -48.82 -18.76
CA LEU A 111 -13.39 -47.45 -18.34
C LEU A 111 -14.68 -46.63 -18.29
N HIS A 112 -15.51 -46.70 -19.32
CA HIS A 112 -16.82 -46.02 -19.34
C HIS A 112 -17.77 -46.51 -18.25
N ALA A 113 -17.73 -47.81 -17.89
CA ALA A 113 -18.51 -48.32 -16.77
C ALA A 113 -18.06 -47.71 -15.44
N HIS A 114 -16.75 -47.57 -15.23
CA HIS A 114 -16.20 -46.91 -14.05
C HIS A 114 -16.54 -45.42 -14.03
N ASP A 115 -16.43 -44.71 -15.15
CA ASP A 115 -16.79 -43.28 -15.24
C ASP A 115 -18.26 -43.06 -14.89
N ARG A 116 -19.16 -43.92 -15.37
CA ARG A 116 -20.59 -43.87 -15.01
C ARG A 116 -20.81 -44.09 -13.52
N GLU A 117 -20.08 -45.02 -12.91
CA GLU A 117 -20.18 -45.28 -11.47
C GLU A 117 -19.63 -44.10 -10.65
N LEU A 118 -18.54 -43.49 -11.09
CA LEU A 118 -17.99 -42.26 -10.51
C LEU A 118 -19.01 -41.13 -10.52
N CYS A 119 -19.62 -40.85 -11.68
CA CYS A 119 -20.65 -39.83 -11.79
C CYS A 119 -21.93 -40.16 -11.00
N ARG A 120 -22.24 -41.44 -10.79
CA ARG A 120 -23.36 -41.85 -9.92
C ARG A 120 -23.09 -41.51 -8.45
N LEU A 121 -21.84 -41.64 -8.01
CA LEU A 121 -21.43 -41.37 -6.62
C LEU A 121 -21.19 -39.88 -6.35
N ALA A 122 -20.66 -39.15 -7.33
CA ALA A 122 -20.30 -37.74 -7.24
C ALA A 122 -20.81 -36.97 -8.47
N PRO A 123 -22.11 -36.64 -8.50
CA PRO A 123 -22.74 -35.99 -9.67
C PRO A 123 -22.32 -34.54 -9.88
N ASP A 124 -21.66 -33.93 -8.89
CA ASP A 124 -21.15 -32.56 -8.89
C ASP A 124 -19.74 -32.43 -9.49
N LEU A 125 -19.10 -33.52 -9.89
CA LEU A 125 -17.81 -33.49 -10.59
C LEU A 125 -17.94 -32.88 -11.99
N ASP A 126 -17.00 -31.98 -12.32
CA ASP A 126 -16.87 -31.44 -13.66
C ASP A 126 -16.68 -32.56 -14.69
N GLY A 127 -17.55 -32.58 -15.70
CA GLY A 127 -17.57 -33.60 -16.76
C GLY A 127 -18.64 -34.68 -16.59
N CYS A 128 -19.31 -34.75 -15.44
CA CYS A 128 -20.50 -35.57 -15.28
C CYS A 128 -21.74 -34.89 -15.89
N ALA A 129 -22.66 -35.68 -16.47
CA ALA A 129 -23.90 -35.12 -16.98
C ALA A 129 -24.74 -34.58 -15.80
N ALA A 130 -25.09 -33.29 -15.86
CA ALA A 130 -25.96 -32.68 -14.86
C ALA A 130 -27.31 -33.43 -14.80
N PRO A 131 -27.87 -33.68 -13.61
CA PRO A 131 -29.17 -34.32 -13.51
C PRO A 131 -30.22 -33.46 -14.22
N PRO A 132 -31.18 -34.07 -14.94
CA PRO A 132 -32.22 -33.31 -15.62
C PRO A 132 -33.04 -32.51 -14.58
N GLY A 133 -32.88 -31.18 -14.56
CA GLY A 133 -33.64 -30.28 -13.69
C GLY A 133 -32.83 -29.26 -12.87
N SER A 134 -31.49 -29.25 -12.94
CA SER A 134 -30.67 -28.18 -12.34
C SER A 134 -30.33 -27.11 -13.38
N GLY A 135 -31.25 -26.16 -13.57
CA GLY A 135 -31.05 -24.91 -14.32
C GLY A 135 -31.53 -23.73 -13.51
#